data_AF-A0A840SF49-F1
#
_entry.id   AF-A0A840SF49-F1
#
_cell.length_a   1.000
_cell.length_b   1.000
_cell.length_c   1.000
_cell.angle_alpha   90.00
_cell.angle_beta   90.00
_cell.angle_gamma   90.00
#
_symmetry.space_group_name_H-M   'P 1'
#
loop_
_entity.id
_entity.type
_entity.pdbx_description
1 polymer ?
#
loop_
_entity_poly.entity_id
_entity_poly.type
_entity_poly.pdbx_seq_one_letter_code
_entity_poly.pdbx_strand_id
1 'polypeptide(L)'
;MLLKLIGALAVAVTAAVLTGFNLENRCDVWIFHNFTDVPVFYTVLASFIAGVIVTVFVQAFSSGSSSGNEETGKKKKSRKDKDNGDDASK
;
A
#
# COMPACT_ATOMS: atom_id res chain seq x y z
N MET A 1 -0.91 -1.68 -21.60
CA MET A 1 0.39 -1.83 -20.90
C MET A 1 1.25 -0.57 -20.99
N LEU A 2 1.39 0.03 -22.19
CA LEU A 2 2.18 1.26 -22.39
C LEU A 2 1.74 2.45 -21.51
N LEU A 3 0.43 2.71 -21.39
CA LEU A 3 -0.09 3.78 -20.54
C LEU A 3 0.21 3.58 -19.04
N LYS A 4 0.26 2.32 -18.58
CA LYS A 4 0.66 2.00 -17.18
C LYS A 4 2.14 2.28 -16.97
N LEU A 5 2.98 2.00 -17.97
CA LEU A 5 4.41 2.29 -17.93
C LEU A 5 4.67 3.80 -17.94
N ILE A 6 4.00 4.54 -18.81
CA ILE A 6 4.10 6.00 -18.90
C ILE A 6 3.58 6.66 -17.63
N GLY A 7 2.46 6.18 -17.08
CA GLY A 7 1.95 6.64 -15.78
C GLY A 7 2.93 6.36 -14.64
N ALA A 8 3.50 5.16 -14.57
CA ALA A 8 4.51 4.82 -13.56
C ALA A 8 5.77 5.68 -13.69
N LEU A 9 6.23 5.93 -14.93
CA LEU A 9 7.37 6.80 -15.20
C LEU A 9 7.09 8.25 -14.79
N ALA A 10 5.90 8.77 -15.11
CA ALA A 10 5.50 10.12 -14.71
C ALA A 10 5.50 10.27 -13.19
N VAL A 11 4.92 9.30 -12.47
CA VAL A 11 4.93 9.28 -11.00
C VAL A 11 6.36 9.21 -10.45
N ALA A 12 7.23 8.36 -11.02
CA ALA A 12 8.61 8.24 -10.60
C ALA A 12 9.40 9.55 -10.81
N VAL A 13 9.21 10.21 -11.96
CA VAL A 13 9.86 11.49 -12.27
C VAL A 13 9.35 12.59 -11.34
N THR A 14 8.03 12.70 -11.13
CA THR A 14 7.47 13.67 -10.18
C THR A 14 7.99 13.41 -8.77
N ALA A 15 8.03 12.15 -8.31
CA ALA A 15 8.58 11.79 -7.02
C ALA A 15 10.06 12.18 -6.91
N ALA A 16 10.88 11.91 -7.93
CA ALA A 16 12.30 12.27 -7.97
C ALA A 16 12.52 13.79 -7.95
N VAL A 17 11.70 14.55 -8.67
CA VAL A 17 11.77 16.02 -8.69
C VAL A 17 11.37 16.61 -7.34
N LEU A 18 10.25 16.15 -6.77
CA LEU A 18 9.80 16.58 -5.43
C LEU A 18 10.80 16.19 -4.34
N THR A 19 11.41 15.02 -4.47
CA THR A 19 12.52 14.57 -3.63
C THR A 19 13.70 15.52 -3.74
N GLY A 20 14.15 15.84 -4.95
CA GLY A 20 15.27 16.75 -5.20
C GLY A 20 15.03 18.16 -4.66
N PHE A 21 13.78 18.65 -4.70
CA PHE A 21 13.41 19.93 -4.09
C PHE A 21 13.26 19.87 -2.57
N ASN A 22 12.93 18.72 -1.99
CA ASN A 22 12.82 18.55 -0.53
C ASN A 22 14.16 18.13 0.13
N LEU A 23 15.22 17.92 -0.66
CA LEU A 23 16.54 17.51 -0.21
C LEU A 23 17.28 18.56 0.62
N GLU A 24 16.84 19.82 0.52
CA GLU A 24 17.36 20.94 1.30
C GLU A 24 16.88 20.87 2.76
N ASN A 25 15.76 20.19 3.02
CA ASN A 25 15.26 19.96 4.36
C ASN A 25 16.05 18.82 5.02
N ARG A 26 17.02 19.18 5.86
CA ARG A 26 17.93 18.24 6.52
C ARG A 26 17.51 18.01 7.96
N CYS A 27 17.75 16.80 8.46
CA CYS A 27 17.54 16.42 9.85
C CYS A 27 18.73 15.63 10.39
N ASP A 28 18.87 15.69 11.72
CA ASP A 28 19.80 14.85 12.46
C ASP A 28 19.07 13.58 12.90
N VAL A 29 19.64 12.43 12.59
CA VAL A 29 19.07 11.12 12.93
C VAL A 29 19.99 10.39 13.88
N TRP A 30 19.43 9.90 14.98
CA TRP A 30 20.18 9.12 15.96
C TRP A 30 19.78 7.65 15.87
N ILE A 31 20.54 6.87 15.07
CA ILE A 31 20.40 5.41 14.96
C ILE A 31 21.79 4.81 15.17
N PHE A 32 22.12 4.46 16.42
CA PHE A 32 23.41 3.92 16.86
C PHE A 32 24.66 4.80 16.62
N HIS A 33 24.56 5.83 15.79
CA HIS A 33 25.48 6.95 15.62
C HIS A 33 24.66 8.20 15.26
N ASN A 34 25.21 9.38 15.50
CA ASN A 34 24.58 10.63 15.09
C ASN A 34 24.88 10.88 13.61
N PHE A 35 23.86 10.82 12.76
CA PHE A 35 23.96 11.17 11.35
C PHE A 35 23.42 12.59 11.19
N THR A 36 24.34 13.54 11.06
CA THR A 36 24.00 14.95 10.84
C THR A 36 23.77 15.22 9.36
N ASP A 37 22.95 16.23 9.04
CA ASP A 37 22.71 16.68 7.66
C ASP A 37 22.10 15.63 6.71
N VAL A 38 21.27 14.73 7.23
CA VAL A 38 20.56 13.75 6.40
C VAL A 38 19.30 14.39 5.82
N PRO A 39 19.10 14.40 4.49
CA PRO A 39 17.83 14.82 3.91
C PRO A 39 16.65 14.04 4.50
N VAL A 40 15.62 14.75 4.96
CA VAL A 40 14.41 14.16 5.57
C VAL A 40 13.77 13.12 4.65
N PHE A 41 13.84 13.33 3.34
CA PHE A 41 13.36 12.34 2.37
C PHE A 41 13.97 10.95 2.56
N TYR A 42 15.30 10.84 2.76
CA TYR A 42 15.95 9.54 2.89
C TYR A 42 15.49 8.78 4.14
N THR A 43 15.17 9.50 5.22
CA THR A 43 14.72 8.90 6.47
C THR A 43 13.29 8.37 6.34
N VAL A 44 12.42 9.11 5.65
CA VAL A 44 11.06 8.67 5.29
C VAL A 44 11.08 7.50 4.31
N LEU A 45 11.98 7.51 3.33
CA LEU A 45 12.14 6.39 2.41
C LEU A 45 12.65 5.13 3.13
N ALA A 46 13.63 5.29 4.01
CA ALA A 46 14.15 4.19 4.82
C ALA A 46 13.08 3.59 5.74
N SER A 47 12.23 4.41 6.36
CA SER A 47 11.13 3.92 7.22
C SER A 47 10.05 3.21 6.41
N PHE A 48 9.72 3.70 5.22
CA PHE A 48 8.81 3.01 4.31
C PHE A 48 9.34 1.64 3.89
N ILE A 49 10.61 1.56 3.46
CA ILE A 49 11.25 0.30 3.07
C ILE A 49 11.30 -0.66 4.26
N ALA A 50 11.71 -0.19 5.44
CA ALA A 50 11.72 -1.00 6.66
C ALA A 50 10.33 -1.56 6.99
N GLY A 51 9.28 -0.74 6.87
CA GLY A 51 7.90 -1.18 7.05
C GLY A 51 7.49 -2.27 6.07
N VAL A 52 7.76 -2.10 4.78
CA VAL A 52 7.48 -3.11 3.75
C VAL A 52 8.24 -4.41 4.03
N ILE A 53 9.52 -4.32 4.38
CA ILE A 53 10.34 -5.48 4.75
C ILE A 53 9.70 -6.20 5.93
N VAL A 54 9.35 -5.49 7.01
CA VAL A 54 8.69 -6.10 8.18
C VAL A 54 7.37 -6.77 7.79
N THR A 55 6.51 -6.12 6.99
CA THR A 55 5.25 -6.71 6.53
C THR A 55 5.48 -7.99 5.74
N VAL A 56 6.44 -7.98 4.80
CA VAL A 56 6.77 -9.17 4.00
C VAL A 56 7.35 -10.28 4.87
N PHE A 57 8.26 -9.97 5.79
CA PHE A 57 8.82 -10.94 6.73
C PHE A 57 7.76 -11.53 7.66
N VAL A 58 6.87 -10.70 8.21
CA VAL A 58 5.74 -11.14 9.04
C VAL A 58 4.79 -12.02 8.23
N GLN A 59 4.46 -11.65 7.00
CA GLN A 59 3.61 -12.46 6.13
C GLN A 59 4.27 -13.79 5.73
N ALA A 60 5.58 -13.79 5.50
CA ALA A 60 6.33 -14.99 5.14
C ALA A 60 6.54 -15.95 6.32
N PHE A 61 6.64 -15.43 7.55
CA PHE A 61 6.89 -16.23 8.75
C PHE A 61 5.60 -16.57 9.53
N SER A 62 4.51 -15.83 9.30
CA SER A 62 3.16 -16.16 9.80
C SER A 62 2.55 -17.28 8.94
N SER A 63 3.08 -18.49 9.09
CA SER A 63 2.41 -19.71 8.65
C SER A 63 1.18 -19.94 9.54
N GLY A 64 0.06 -19.28 9.23
CA GLY A 64 -1.19 -19.52 9.95
C GLY A 64 -2.19 -18.36 9.95
N SER A 65 -2.70 -17.95 8.80
CA SER A 65 -4.15 -17.90 8.52
C SER A 65 -4.47 -17.03 7.29
N SER A 66 -5.24 -17.64 6.39
CA SER A 66 -6.08 -17.05 5.33
C SER A 66 -5.72 -15.69 4.73
N SER A 67 -5.35 -15.76 3.44
CA SER A 67 -5.86 -14.94 2.34
C SER A 67 -6.87 -13.84 2.70
N GLY A 68 -6.47 -12.60 2.49
CA GLY A 68 -7.33 -11.43 2.34
C GLY A 68 -7.01 -10.71 1.04
N ASN A 69 -7.66 -11.16 -0.03
CA ASN A 69 -7.63 -10.65 -1.39
C ASN A 69 -7.98 -9.14 -1.46
N GLU A 70 -7.03 -8.26 -1.81
CA GLU A 70 -7.34 -6.89 -2.23
C GLU A 70 -7.61 -6.86 -3.75
N GLU A 71 -8.64 -7.59 -4.16
CA GLU A 71 -9.30 -7.34 -5.44
C GLU A 71 -10.40 -6.31 -5.21
N THR A 72 -10.11 -5.06 -5.55
CA THR A 72 -11.14 -4.05 -5.86
C THR A 72 -11.94 -4.51 -7.09
N GLY A 73 -12.90 -5.41 -6.87
CA GLY A 73 -13.83 -5.94 -7.86
C GLY A 73 -15.23 -5.42 -7.62
N LYS A 74 -15.68 -4.46 -8.43
CA LYS A 74 -17.09 -4.06 -8.53
C LYS A 74 -17.98 -5.27 -8.85
N LYS A 75 -19.18 -5.24 -8.25
CA LYS A 75 -20.52 -5.60 -8.81
C LYS A 75 -21.13 -6.98 -8.47
N LYS A 76 -22.23 -6.86 -7.71
CA LYS A 76 -23.54 -7.56 -7.83
C LYS A 76 -23.57 -9.09 -7.67
N LYS A 77 -24.25 -9.52 -6.60
CA LYS A 77 -25.26 -10.59 -6.70
C LYS A 77 -26.44 -10.35 -5.76
N SER A 78 -27.37 -9.53 -6.24
CA SER A 78 -28.78 -9.68 -5.89
C SER A 78 -29.31 -10.86 -6.72
N ARG A 79 -29.62 -11.98 -6.06
CA ARG A 79 -30.53 -13.06 -6.50
C ARG A 79 -31.16 -13.57 -5.20
N LYS A 80 -32.40 -13.20 -4.89
CA LYS A 80 -33.67 -13.72 -5.45
C LYS A 80 -34.00 -15.11 -4.88
N ASP A 81 -35.22 -15.18 -4.34
CA ASP A 81 -36.03 -16.34 -3.96
C ASP A 81 -35.77 -16.98 -2.59
N LYS A 82 -36.43 -16.40 -1.57
CA LYS A 82 -37.06 -17.17 -0.50
C LYS A 82 -38.29 -16.40 0.01
N ASP A 83 -39.36 -16.47 -0.75
CA ASP A 83 -40.71 -16.26 -0.23
C ASP A 83 -41.66 -17.13 -1.05
N ASN A 84 -41.78 -18.40 -0.63
CA ASN A 84 -42.87 -19.25 -1.03
C ASN A 84 -43.50 -19.75 0.27
N GLY A 85 -44.57 -19.08 0.64
CA GLY A 85 -45.33 -19.30 1.86
C GLY A 85 -46.33 -18.17 1.95
N ASP A 86 -47.48 -18.34 1.27
CA ASP A 86 -48.80 -17.91 1.72
C ASP A 86 -49.79 -17.96 0.54
N ASP A 87 -50.53 -19.06 0.44
CA ASP A 87 -51.96 -19.11 0.09
C ASP A 87 -52.40 -20.58 0.30
N ALA A 88 -52.93 -20.93 1.47
CA ALA A 88 -54.35 -20.84 1.83
C ALA A 88 -55.22 -21.68 0.86
N SER A 89 -55.55 -22.92 1.25
CA SER A 89 -56.79 -23.28 1.94
C SER A 89 -58.03 -23.37 1.02
N LYS A 90 -58.55 -24.61 0.96
CA LYS A 90 -59.88 -25.08 0.53
C LYS A 90 -60.15 -25.24 -0.97
#